data_AF-A0A9D7KFC0-F1
#
_entry.id   AF-A0A9D7KFC0-F1
#
_cell.length_a   1.000
_cell.length_b   1.000
_cell.length_c   1.000
_cell.angle_alpha   90.00
_cell.angle_beta   90.00
_cell.angle_gamma   90.00
#
_symmetry.space_group_name_H-M   'P 1'
#
loop_
_entity.id
_entity.type
_entity.pdbx_description
1 polymer ?
#
loop_
_entity_poly.entity_id
_entity_poly.type
_entity_poly.pdbx_seq_one_letter_code
_entity_poly.pdbx_strand_id
1 'polypeptide(L)'
;MKVLITTMLTIGVFMLAGCAEPEPRVAPRPKVNWNDVQSIASAISVQRDDLKKTTNFKGPNSSKGILDTVLLRAWKSDEDGGFSYQIYVIDYYHGDWRFYDTASDSKGNNLVIKLNSRDVSSCDYFTCAHQEHIGINVSREYLEKNQENGIVFKLSGKGGEETFIIPSTYIKAFLSVAK
;
A
#
# COMPACT_ATOMS: atom_id res chain seq x y z
N MET A 1 -53.53 -31.14 60.13
CA MET A 1 -52.94 -29.78 60.16
C MET A 1 -51.70 -29.82 59.29
N LYS A 2 -51.59 -28.90 58.32
CA LYS A 2 -50.81 -29.04 57.07
C LYS A 2 -49.29 -29.08 57.29
N VAL A 3 -48.65 -30.02 56.58
CA VAL A 3 -47.19 -30.08 56.36
C VAL A 3 -46.82 -29.00 55.33
N LEU A 4 -45.82 -28.18 55.62
CA LEU A 4 -45.23 -27.26 54.66
C LEU A 4 -43.71 -27.47 54.65
N ILE A 5 -43.23 -28.17 53.61
CA ILE A 5 -41.83 -28.37 53.29
C ILE A 5 -41.40 -27.16 52.46
N THR A 6 -40.45 -26.38 52.96
CA THR A 6 -39.87 -25.24 52.22
C THR A 6 -38.43 -25.59 51.85
N THR A 7 -38.25 -26.00 50.59
CA THR A 7 -36.96 -26.31 49.99
C THR A 7 -36.25 -25.00 49.62
N MET A 8 -35.16 -24.66 50.31
CA MET A 8 -34.32 -23.51 49.98
C MET A 8 -33.33 -23.91 48.87
N LEU A 9 -33.49 -23.32 47.68
CA LEU A 9 -32.61 -23.49 46.52
C LEU A 9 -31.48 -22.45 46.59
N THR A 10 -30.27 -22.86 46.95
CA THR A 10 -29.07 -22.01 46.90
C THR A 10 -28.55 -21.92 45.46
N ILE A 11 -28.72 -20.76 44.83
CA ILE A 11 -28.12 -20.43 43.53
C ILE A 11 -26.68 -19.94 43.79
N GLY A 12 -25.70 -20.78 43.46
CA GLY A 12 -24.29 -20.40 43.44
C GLY A 12 -23.95 -19.65 42.16
N VAL A 13 -23.54 -18.38 42.29
CA VAL A 13 -23.03 -17.57 41.18
C VAL A 13 -21.53 -17.84 41.02
N PHE A 14 -21.16 -18.64 40.03
CA PHE A 14 -19.77 -18.77 39.59
C PHE A 14 -19.42 -17.54 38.74
N MET A 15 -18.67 -16.58 39.31
CA MET A 15 -18.04 -15.53 38.51
C MET A 15 -16.86 -16.13 37.74
N LEU A 16 -17.06 -16.34 36.44
CA LEU A 16 -15.97 -16.61 35.50
C LEU A 16 -15.17 -15.32 35.32
N ALA A 17 -14.05 -15.18 36.05
CA ALA A 17 -13.06 -14.16 35.76
C ALA A 17 -12.32 -14.54 34.46
N GLY A 18 -12.83 -14.06 33.33
CA GLY A 18 -12.11 -14.13 32.06
C GLY A 18 -10.87 -13.25 32.12
N CYS A 19 -9.69 -13.86 32.02
CA CYS A 19 -8.45 -13.12 31.78
C CYS A 19 -8.51 -12.57 30.34
N ALA A 20 -8.91 -11.31 30.18
CA ALA A 20 -8.70 -10.61 28.93
C ALA A 20 -7.20 -10.31 28.82
N GLU A 21 -6.49 -11.01 27.93
CA GLU A 21 -5.13 -10.63 27.58
C GLU A 21 -5.14 -9.20 26.99
N PRO A 22 -4.28 -8.29 27.47
CA PRO A 22 -4.19 -6.94 26.93
C PRO A 22 -3.77 -7.02 25.46
N GLU A 23 -4.48 -6.30 24.58
CA GLU A 23 -4.18 -6.29 23.15
C GLU A 23 -2.71 -5.93 22.91
N PRO A 24 -2.04 -6.58 21.94
CA PRO A 24 -0.67 -6.25 21.57
C PRO A 24 -0.58 -4.76 21.24
N ARG A 25 0.25 -4.02 21.99
CA ARG A 25 0.56 -2.62 21.66
C ARG A 25 1.20 -2.57 20.27
N VAL A 26 0.43 -2.19 19.26
CA VAL A 26 0.94 -1.94 17.90
C VAL A 26 1.92 -0.77 17.99
N ALA A 27 3.21 -1.07 17.92
CA ALA A 27 4.23 -0.03 17.90
C ALA A 27 3.95 0.89 16.68
N PRO A 28 3.97 2.22 16.87
CA PRO A 28 3.86 3.15 15.74
C PRO A 28 4.94 2.80 14.72
N ARG A 29 4.59 2.73 13.43
CA ARG A 29 5.59 2.51 12.38
C ARG A 29 6.62 3.64 12.46
N PRO A 30 7.93 3.33 12.54
CA PRO A 30 8.94 4.37 12.56
C PRO A 30 8.80 5.24 11.31
N LYS A 31 8.83 6.56 11.50
CA LYS A 31 8.77 7.54 10.41
C LYS A 31 9.95 7.28 9.47
N VAL A 32 9.66 7.01 8.20
CA VAL A 32 10.70 6.77 7.18
C VAL A 32 11.45 8.07 6.90
N ASN A 33 12.78 8.05 7.01
CA ASN A 33 13.64 9.14 6.57
C ASN A 33 13.92 8.99 5.07
N TRP A 34 13.23 9.78 4.24
CA TRP A 34 13.34 9.73 2.78
C TRP A 34 14.69 10.17 2.21
N ASN A 35 15.59 10.71 3.05
CA ASN A 35 16.95 11.08 2.63
C ASN A 35 17.99 10.01 3.01
N ASP A 36 17.59 8.93 3.69
CA ASP A 36 18.48 7.85 4.11
C ASP A 36 18.07 6.52 3.46
N VAL A 37 19.00 5.95 2.69
CA VAL A 37 18.80 4.68 1.99
C VAL A 37 18.50 3.55 2.98
N GLN A 38 19.17 3.51 4.14
CA GLN A 38 18.99 2.42 5.10
C GLN A 38 17.64 2.50 5.81
N SER A 39 17.22 3.70 6.21
CA SER A 39 15.88 3.94 6.75
C SER A 39 14.79 3.45 5.79
N ILE A 40 14.87 3.80 4.50
CA ILE A 40 13.91 3.34 3.51
C ILE A 40 13.98 1.83 3.31
N ALA A 41 15.19 1.27 3.18
CA ALA A 41 15.39 -0.17 2.96
C ALA A 41 14.79 -1.01 4.10
N SER A 42 14.96 -0.57 5.35
CA SER A 42 14.38 -1.22 6.53
C SER A 42 12.85 -1.23 6.56
N ALA A 43 12.21 -0.30 5.85
CA ALA A 43 10.76 -0.19 5.76
C ALA A 43 10.17 -0.96 4.57
N ILE A 44 11.00 -1.61 3.75
CA ILE A 44 10.55 -2.47 2.65
C ILE A 44 10.07 -3.80 3.22
N SER A 45 8.81 -4.12 2.95
CA SER A 45 8.22 -5.40 3.30
C SER A 45 8.64 -6.44 2.27
N VAL A 46 9.26 -7.53 2.75
CA VAL A 46 9.59 -8.71 1.94
C VAL A 46 8.76 -9.88 2.45
N GLN A 47 7.93 -10.45 1.58
CA GLN A 47 7.01 -11.54 1.96
C GLN A 47 6.99 -12.60 0.87
N ARG A 48 7.23 -13.86 1.24
CA ARG A 48 7.09 -14.99 0.35
C ARG A 48 5.63 -15.42 0.26
N ASP A 49 5.12 -15.61 -0.95
CA ASP A 49 3.82 -16.21 -1.24
C ASP A 49 4.05 -17.66 -1.71
N ASP A 50 3.83 -18.60 -0.81
CA ASP A 50 4.09 -20.02 -1.06
C ASP A 50 3.11 -20.66 -2.06
N LEU A 51 1.94 -20.04 -2.29
CA LEU A 51 0.96 -20.53 -3.27
C LEU A 51 1.33 -20.05 -4.67
N LYS A 52 1.72 -18.78 -4.80
CA LYS A 52 2.15 -18.20 -6.08
C LYS A 52 3.59 -18.50 -6.44
N LYS A 53 4.37 -19.08 -5.52
CA LYS A 53 5.82 -19.31 -5.68
C LYS A 53 6.55 -18.03 -6.06
N THR A 54 6.26 -16.97 -5.33
CA THR A 54 6.88 -15.66 -5.54
C THR A 54 7.32 -15.03 -4.24
N THR A 55 8.36 -14.20 -4.31
CA THR A 55 8.75 -13.29 -3.23
C THR A 55 8.32 -11.86 -3.58
N ASN A 56 7.46 -11.29 -2.75
CA ASN A 56 6.89 -9.97 -2.90
C ASN A 56 7.73 -8.94 -2.16
N PHE A 57 8.10 -7.87 -2.85
CA PHE A 57 8.78 -6.70 -2.29
C PHE A 57 7.82 -5.52 -2.38
N LYS A 58 7.50 -4.88 -1.25
CA LYS A 58 6.61 -3.72 -1.20
C LYS A 58 7.27 -2.62 -0.38
N GLY A 59 7.60 -1.51 -1.03
CA GLY A 59 8.19 -0.37 -0.34
C GLY A 59 7.16 0.49 0.41
N PRO A 60 7.63 1.42 1.25
CA PRO A 60 6.78 2.35 1.98
C PRO A 60 6.06 3.34 1.06
N ASN A 61 4.91 3.86 1.51
CA ASN A 61 4.19 4.91 0.78
C ASN A 61 4.97 6.24 0.81
N SER A 62 5.44 6.70 -0.34
CA SER A 62 6.18 7.95 -0.52
C SER A 62 5.30 9.16 -0.83
N SER A 63 3.98 8.99 -0.93
CA SER A 63 3.09 10.12 -1.17
C SER A 63 3.12 11.13 -0.02
N LYS A 64 2.91 12.40 -0.36
CA LYS A 64 2.71 13.48 0.61
C LYS A 64 1.25 13.58 1.06
N GLY A 65 0.32 13.16 0.21
CA GLY A 65 -1.11 13.13 0.53
C GLY A 65 -1.42 12.02 1.52
N ILE A 66 -2.30 12.30 2.48
CA ILE A 66 -2.65 11.36 3.56
C ILE A 66 -3.40 10.14 3.01
N LEU A 67 -4.20 10.34 1.96
CA LEU A 67 -5.05 9.32 1.35
C LEU A 67 -4.48 8.80 0.02
N ASP A 68 -3.42 9.41 -0.46
CA ASP A 68 -2.72 9.01 -1.67
C ASP A 68 -1.70 7.91 -1.37
N THR A 69 -1.38 7.12 -2.37
CA THR A 69 -0.28 6.16 -2.31
C THR A 69 0.62 6.29 -3.51
N VAL A 70 1.94 6.33 -3.28
CA VAL A 70 2.97 6.10 -4.32
C VAL A 70 4.00 5.16 -3.72
N LEU A 71 4.18 3.97 -4.29
CA LEU A 71 5.19 3.02 -3.81
C LEU A 71 5.74 2.14 -4.93
N LEU A 72 6.93 1.59 -4.70
CA LEU A 72 7.55 0.57 -5.55
C LEU A 72 7.14 -0.84 -5.08
N ARG A 73 6.86 -1.70 -6.05
CA ARG A 73 6.60 -3.13 -5.87
C ARG A 73 7.49 -3.95 -6.79
N ALA A 74 7.84 -5.15 -6.33
CA ALA A 74 8.43 -6.16 -7.18
C ALA A 74 7.98 -7.56 -6.78
N TRP A 75 8.02 -8.47 -7.74
CA TRP A 75 7.75 -9.89 -7.57
C TRP A 75 8.90 -10.66 -8.16
N LYS A 76 9.57 -11.49 -7.34
CA LYS A 76 10.56 -12.46 -7.80
C LYS A 76 9.90 -13.82 -7.93
N SER A 77 9.94 -14.41 -9.11
CA SER A 77 9.48 -15.78 -9.36
C SER A 77 10.50 -16.79 -8.82
N ASP A 78 10.01 -17.84 -8.16
CA ASP A 78 10.88 -18.92 -7.70
C ASP A 78 11.25 -19.90 -8.82
N GLU A 79 10.46 -19.94 -9.91
CA GLU A 79 10.63 -20.91 -10.99
C GLU A 79 11.84 -20.57 -11.88
N ASP A 80 11.99 -19.28 -12.22
CA ASP A 80 13.02 -18.79 -13.13
C ASP A 80 13.91 -17.70 -12.50
N GLY A 81 13.61 -17.27 -11.27
CA GLY A 81 14.30 -16.15 -10.61
C GLY A 81 13.97 -14.78 -11.21
N GLY A 82 13.04 -14.71 -12.16
CA GLY A 82 12.68 -13.50 -12.88
C GLY A 82 12.01 -12.47 -11.97
N PHE A 83 12.29 -11.19 -12.24
CA PHE A 83 11.69 -10.07 -11.51
C PHE A 83 10.71 -9.30 -12.38
N SER A 84 9.56 -8.95 -11.80
CA SER A 84 8.65 -7.93 -12.33
C SER A 84 8.63 -6.73 -11.40
N TYR A 85 8.74 -5.51 -11.93
CA TYR A 85 8.72 -4.27 -11.15
C TYR A 85 7.52 -3.40 -11.52
N GLN A 86 7.01 -2.67 -10.53
CA GLN A 86 5.87 -1.80 -10.73
C GLN A 86 5.89 -0.60 -9.80
N ILE A 87 5.55 0.57 -10.35
CA ILE A 87 5.15 1.74 -9.56
C ILE A 87 3.65 1.61 -9.30
N TYR A 88 3.24 1.67 -8.05
CA TYR A 88 1.83 1.63 -7.68
C TYR A 88 1.37 2.96 -7.14
N VAL A 89 0.27 3.45 -7.71
CA VAL A 89 -0.36 4.72 -7.35
C VAL A 89 -1.79 4.48 -6.89
N ILE A 90 -2.18 5.13 -5.80
CA ILE A 90 -3.57 5.41 -5.47
C ILE A 90 -3.67 6.92 -5.43
N ASP A 91 -4.50 7.49 -6.31
CA ASP A 91 -4.75 8.92 -6.35
C ASP A 91 -6.13 9.20 -5.75
N TYR A 92 -6.20 10.00 -4.69
CA TYR A 92 -7.43 10.40 -4.02
C TYR A 92 -7.78 11.84 -4.38
N TYR A 93 -8.98 12.06 -4.90
CA TYR A 93 -9.44 13.39 -5.28
C TYR A 93 -10.96 13.53 -5.18
N HIS A 94 -11.45 14.78 -5.17
CA HIS A 94 -12.87 15.11 -5.26
C HIS A 94 -13.24 15.59 -6.66
N GLY A 95 -14.52 15.48 -7.03
CA GLY A 95 -15.04 15.95 -8.31
C GLY A 95 -15.30 14.80 -9.29
N ASP A 96 -15.16 15.05 -10.58
CA ASP A 96 -15.37 14.03 -11.60
C ASP A 96 -14.17 13.08 -11.71
N TRP A 97 -14.44 11.83 -12.10
CA TRP A 97 -13.41 10.84 -12.42
C TRP A 97 -12.40 11.36 -13.44
N ARG A 98 -11.10 11.23 -13.13
CA ARG A 98 -9.99 11.56 -14.01
C ARG A 98 -9.81 10.52 -15.13
N PHE A 99 -10.16 9.26 -14.86
CA PHE A 99 -10.13 8.14 -15.81
C PHE A 99 -8.75 7.94 -16.42
N TYR A 100 -7.75 7.76 -15.58
CA TYR A 100 -6.38 7.58 -16.06
C TYR A 100 -6.25 6.40 -17.03
N ASP A 101 -5.65 6.69 -18.19
CA ASP A 101 -5.41 5.72 -19.26
C ASP A 101 -3.98 5.81 -19.83
N THR A 102 -3.22 6.85 -19.48
CA THR A 102 -1.86 7.09 -19.93
C THR A 102 -0.93 7.52 -18.80
N ALA A 103 0.36 7.20 -18.93
CA ALA A 103 1.42 7.70 -18.07
C ALA A 103 2.63 8.10 -18.90
N SER A 104 3.20 9.26 -18.60
CA SER A 104 4.44 9.74 -19.24
C SER A 104 5.42 10.24 -18.20
N ASP A 105 6.70 9.94 -18.36
CA ASP A 105 7.74 10.47 -17.49
C ASP A 105 8.23 11.86 -17.94
N SER A 106 9.00 12.53 -17.07
CA SER A 106 9.60 13.84 -17.34
C SER A 106 10.53 13.90 -18.56
N LYS A 107 10.92 12.75 -19.13
CA LYS A 107 11.73 12.65 -20.36
C LYS A 107 10.87 12.45 -21.60
N GLY A 108 9.54 12.39 -21.44
CA GLY A 108 8.58 12.17 -22.52
C GLY A 108 8.39 10.69 -22.89
N ASN A 109 8.91 9.74 -22.10
CA ASN A 109 8.67 8.32 -22.36
C ASN A 109 7.27 7.94 -21.90
N ASN A 110 6.56 7.15 -22.70
CA ASN A 110 5.29 6.55 -22.29
C ASN A 110 5.54 5.30 -21.45
N LEU A 111 4.87 5.21 -20.30
CA LEU A 111 4.94 4.07 -19.41
C LEU A 111 3.69 3.20 -19.56
N VAL A 112 3.87 1.89 -19.47
CA VAL A 112 2.77 0.93 -19.61
C VAL A 112 1.99 0.89 -18.30
N ILE A 113 0.77 1.43 -18.32
CA ILE A 113 -0.13 1.35 -17.17
C ILE A 113 -1.04 0.13 -17.25
N LYS A 114 -1.45 -0.32 -16.06
CA LYS A 114 -2.52 -1.26 -15.82
C LYS A 114 -3.45 -0.62 -14.80
N LEU A 115 -4.68 -0.38 -15.21
CA LEU A 115 -5.73 0.00 -14.28
C LEU A 115 -6.01 -1.18 -13.34
N ASN A 116 -5.92 -0.94 -12.03
CA ASN A 116 -6.20 -1.97 -11.04
C ASN A 116 -7.66 -1.87 -10.56
N SER A 117 -8.09 -0.69 -10.11
CA SER A 117 -9.48 -0.44 -9.68
C SER A 117 -9.82 1.05 -9.72
N ARG A 118 -11.12 1.33 -9.62
CA ARG A 118 -11.70 2.66 -9.43
C ARG A 118 -12.76 2.54 -8.35
N ASP A 119 -12.61 3.30 -7.29
CA ASP A 119 -13.44 3.18 -6.09
C ASP A 119 -14.00 4.55 -5.67
N VAL A 120 -15.28 4.59 -5.29
CA VAL A 120 -15.86 5.77 -4.62
C VAL A 120 -15.55 5.65 -3.13
N SER A 121 -14.74 6.56 -2.60
CA SER A 121 -14.29 6.47 -1.21
C SER A 121 -15.34 7.01 -0.23
N SER A 122 -15.92 8.17 -0.52
CA SER A 122 -16.93 8.82 0.31
C SER A 122 -17.70 9.83 -0.52
N CYS A 123 -18.96 10.09 -0.19
CA CYS A 123 -19.72 11.18 -0.81
C CYS A 123 -20.32 12.08 0.26
N ASP A 124 -20.38 13.37 -0.03
CA ASP A 124 -21.17 14.35 0.70
C ASP A 124 -22.35 14.84 -0.18
N TYR A 125 -23.04 15.90 0.27
CA TYR A 125 -24.21 16.43 -0.44
C TYR A 125 -23.87 17.06 -1.79
N PHE A 126 -22.62 17.50 -1.99
CA PHE A 126 -22.18 18.27 -3.16
C PHE A 126 -21.25 17.48 -4.09
N THR A 127 -20.48 16.52 -3.57
CA THR A 127 -19.48 15.80 -4.36
C THR A 127 -19.15 14.41 -3.80
N CYS A 128 -18.49 13.60 -4.62
CA CYS A 128 -17.87 12.36 -4.19
C CYS A 128 -16.35 12.50 -4.25
N ALA A 129 -15.70 11.79 -3.33
CA ALA A 129 -14.29 11.49 -3.38
C ALA A 129 -14.07 10.15 -4.08
N HIS A 130 -13.03 10.11 -4.90
CA HIS A 130 -12.67 9.01 -5.76
C HIS A 130 -11.25 8.54 -5.47
N GLN A 131 -11.02 7.26 -5.68
CA GLN A 131 -9.70 6.65 -5.73
C GLN A 131 -9.51 5.90 -7.03
N GLU A 132 -8.42 6.21 -7.74
CA GLU A 132 -7.98 5.42 -8.89
C GLU A 132 -6.69 4.68 -8.56
N HIS A 133 -6.73 3.35 -8.64
CA HIS A 133 -5.62 2.48 -8.35
C HIS A 133 -4.92 2.10 -9.65
N ILE A 134 -3.67 2.52 -9.81
CA ILE A 134 -2.91 2.37 -11.06
C ILE A 134 -1.60 1.63 -10.78
N GLY A 135 -1.35 0.56 -11.53
CA GLY A 135 -0.04 -0.08 -11.60
C GLY A 135 0.70 0.34 -12.87
N ILE A 136 1.92 0.82 -12.78
CA ILE A 136 2.76 1.19 -13.92
C ILE A 136 3.92 0.20 -13.99
N ASN A 137 3.91 -0.66 -15.00
CA ASN A 137 4.96 -1.66 -15.16
C ASN A 137 6.24 -0.99 -15.64
N VAL A 138 7.34 -1.26 -14.94
CA VAL A 138 8.66 -0.71 -15.26
C VAL A 138 9.68 -1.84 -15.27
N SER A 139 10.77 -1.67 -16.02
CA SER A 139 11.87 -2.62 -16.01
C SER A 139 12.87 -2.30 -14.90
N ARG A 140 13.73 -3.26 -14.57
CA ARG A 140 14.84 -3.02 -13.65
C ARG A 140 15.77 -1.93 -14.19
N GLU A 141 16.09 -1.98 -15.48
CA GLU A 141 16.95 -1.04 -16.17
C GLU A 141 16.37 0.38 -16.14
N TYR A 142 15.04 0.51 -16.21
CA TYR A 142 14.36 1.79 -16.06
C TYR A 142 14.57 2.36 -14.66
N LEU A 143 14.46 1.55 -13.61
CA LEU A 143 14.73 1.99 -12.23
C LEU A 143 16.21 2.36 -12.06
N GLU A 144 17.13 1.53 -12.55
CA GLU A 144 18.58 1.78 -12.47
C GLU A 144 18.98 3.10 -13.15
N LYS A 145 18.46 3.38 -14.35
CA LYS A 145 18.69 4.65 -15.08
C LYS A 145 18.17 5.89 -14.35
N ASN A 146 17.27 5.73 -13.39
CA ASN A 146 16.67 6.83 -12.64
C ASN A 146 17.11 6.87 -11.17
N GLN A 147 18.10 6.07 -10.76
CA GLN A 147 18.62 6.06 -9.38
C GLN A 147 19.19 7.40 -8.92
N GLU A 148 19.71 8.23 -9.82
CA GLU A 148 20.31 9.53 -9.45
C GLU A 148 19.29 10.66 -9.40
N ASN A 149 18.36 10.70 -10.35
CA ASN A 149 17.44 11.84 -10.52
C ASN A 149 16.04 11.57 -9.99
N GLY A 150 15.72 10.34 -9.58
CA GLY A 150 14.36 9.94 -9.26
C GLY A 150 13.50 9.81 -10.51
N ILE A 151 12.21 9.58 -10.29
CA ILE A 151 11.21 9.51 -11.36
C ILE A 151 10.16 10.55 -11.08
N VAL A 152 9.93 11.44 -12.04
CA VAL A 152 8.76 12.32 -12.09
C VAL A 152 7.91 11.83 -13.26
N PHE A 153 6.65 11.52 -13.00
CA PHE A 153 5.73 11.03 -14.02
C PHE A 153 4.35 11.63 -13.84
N LYS A 154 3.64 11.78 -14.94
CA LYS A 154 2.27 12.29 -14.99
C LYS A 154 1.32 11.16 -15.37
N LEU A 155 0.24 11.01 -14.62
CA LEU A 155 -0.93 10.23 -15.05
C LEU A 155 -1.90 11.18 -15.75
N SER A 156 -2.40 10.77 -16.91
CA SER A 156 -3.39 11.54 -17.67
C SER A 156 -4.56 10.66 -18.06
N GLY A 157 -5.74 11.28 -18.08
CA GLY A 157 -6.98 10.66 -18.51
C GLY A 157 -7.95 11.73 -18.98
N LYS A 158 -9.08 11.31 -19.55
CA LYS A 158 -10.07 12.23 -20.14
C LYS A 158 -10.64 13.26 -19.16
N GLY A 159 -10.59 13.00 -17.84
CA GLY A 159 -11.14 13.87 -16.80
C GLY A 159 -10.08 14.64 -16.01
N GLY A 160 -8.79 14.45 -16.28
CA GLY A 160 -7.74 15.20 -15.59
C GLY A 160 -6.38 14.53 -15.64
N GLU A 161 -5.42 15.22 -15.03
CA GLU A 161 -4.03 14.78 -14.93
C GLU A 161 -3.47 15.05 -13.52
N GLU A 162 -2.46 14.27 -13.12
CA GLU A 162 -1.75 14.46 -11.84
C GLU A 162 -0.29 14.04 -11.95
N THR A 163 0.58 14.72 -11.20
CA THR A 163 2.03 14.47 -11.23
C THR A 163 2.52 13.86 -9.93
N PHE A 164 3.26 12.76 -10.06
CA PHE A 164 3.81 12.00 -8.95
C PHE A 164 5.33 11.94 -9.02
N ILE A 165 5.95 11.71 -7.86
CA ILE A 165 7.40 11.69 -7.71
C ILE A 165 7.83 10.46 -6.92
N ILE A 166 8.85 9.77 -7.41
CA ILE A 166 9.61 8.74 -6.68
C ILE A 166 11.02 9.28 -6.44
N PRO A 167 11.42 9.52 -5.17
CA PRO A 167 12.76 10.00 -4.85
C PRO A 167 13.86 9.04 -5.33
N SER A 168 14.99 9.59 -5.75
CA SER A 168 16.21 8.84 -6.12
C SER A 168 16.68 7.89 -5.01
N THR A 169 16.69 8.37 -3.77
CA THR A 169 17.01 7.60 -2.56
C THR A 169 16.09 6.39 -2.37
N TYR A 170 14.81 6.52 -2.72
CA TYR A 170 13.85 5.42 -2.64
C TYR A 170 14.17 4.35 -3.68
N ILE A 171 14.47 4.74 -4.92
CA ILE A 171 14.85 3.80 -5.97
C ILE A 171 16.13 3.04 -5.60
N LYS A 172 17.15 3.74 -5.08
CA LYS A 172 18.40 3.14 -4.58
C LYS A 172 18.14 2.13 -3.46
N ALA A 173 17.36 2.51 -2.45
CA ALA A 173 16.99 1.63 -1.34
C ALA A 173 16.23 0.39 -1.83
N PHE A 174 15.27 0.59 -2.73
CA PHE A 174 14.44 -0.49 -3.24
C PHE A 174 15.24 -1.54 -4.02
N LEU A 175 16.11 -1.09 -4.93
CA LEU A 175 16.98 -1.99 -5.71
C LEU A 175 18.06 -2.67 -4.85
N SER A 176 18.41 -2.11 -3.67
CA SER A 176 19.34 -2.78 -2.74
C SER A 176 18.72 -3.99 -2.03
N VAL A 177 17.38 -4.00 -1.88
CA VAL A 177 16.62 -5.08 -1.22
C VAL A 177 16.08 -6.08 -2.24
N ALA A 178 15.52 -5.61 -3.37
CA ALA A 178 14.97 -6.44 -4.43
C ALA A 178 16.07 -6.95 -5.40
N LYS A 179 16.78 -8.01 -5.00
CA LYS A 179 17.91 -8.61 -5.74
C LYS A 179 17.82 -10.12 -5.95
#